data_AF-A0A914RYI7-F1
#
_entry.id   AF-A0A914RYI7-F1
#
_cell.length_a   1.000
_cell.length_b   1.000
_cell.length_c   1.000
_cell.angle_alpha   90.00
_cell.angle_beta   90.00
_cell.angle_gamma   90.00
#
_symmetry.space_group_name_H-M   'P 1'
#
loop_
_entity.id
_entity.type
_entity.pdbx_description
1 polymer ?
#
loop_
_entity_poly.entity_id
_entity_poly.type
_entity_poly.pdbx_seq_one_letter_code
_entity_poly.pdbx_strand_id
1 'polypeptide(L)'
;MMDRFCESRGSEGLLCRFVDLLTSTTSVEYVKLIVSCLDYSADDGLTRVVLQTALTSTNEAGRKWSTRFLGVIAGHELQGFAEWGMSLLLAQLSDHSAKVVRHAIRLLHRWIPFYPESISLLKNVRLDALGDAGIMLKTHLFANEDYVESNPNDVQMAFNLWRKVCFNSRDIFLQLPIWTSFPHPTLSIFPPPSSFSGRFLRGF
;
A
#
# COMPACT_ATOMS: atom_id res chain seq x y z
N MET A 1 -30.39 6.67 -7.80
CA MET A 1 -30.62 5.21 -7.75
C MET A 1 -30.06 4.58 -6.46
N MET A 2 -29.92 5.36 -5.37
CA MET A 2 -29.37 4.91 -4.08
C MET A 2 -30.40 4.99 -2.93
N ASP A 3 -31.63 5.45 -3.19
CA ASP A 3 -32.60 5.79 -2.12
C ASP A 3 -33.50 4.65 -1.64
N ARG A 4 -33.22 3.38 -1.93
CA ARG A 4 -34.15 2.28 -1.59
C ARG A 4 -33.53 1.05 -0.93
N PHE A 5 -32.56 1.23 -0.03
CA PHE A 5 -32.01 0.09 0.72
C PHE A 5 -31.91 0.26 2.24
N CYS A 6 -32.38 1.37 2.83
CA CYS A 6 -32.21 1.62 4.26
C CYS A 6 -33.50 1.41 5.07
N GLU A 7 -34.16 0.25 4.90
CA GLU A 7 -35.30 -0.13 5.74
C GLU A 7 -35.14 -1.60 6.18
N SER A 8 -34.14 -1.83 7.04
CA SER A 8 -33.87 -3.13 7.68
C SER A 8 -33.16 -2.94 9.03
N ARG A 9 -33.37 -3.90 9.94
CA ARG A 9 -33.08 -3.88 11.39
C ARG A 9 -31.63 -3.50 11.74
N GLY A 10 -31.47 -2.54 12.65
CA GLY A 10 -30.31 -2.35 13.54
C GLY A 10 -28.95 -2.12 12.88
N SER A 11 -28.23 -3.21 12.60
CA SER A 11 -26.82 -3.20 12.18
C SER A 11 -26.63 -2.78 10.72
N GLU A 12 -27.49 -3.20 9.80
CA GLU A 12 -27.38 -2.83 8.39
C GLU A 12 -27.61 -1.32 8.19
N GLY A 13 -28.63 -0.76 8.85
CA GLY A 13 -28.86 0.69 8.87
C GLY A 13 -27.72 1.49 9.50
N LEU A 14 -27.00 0.91 10.47
CA LEU A 14 -25.81 1.53 11.05
C LEU A 14 -24.63 1.56 10.06
N LEU A 15 -24.37 0.46 9.35
CA LEU A 15 -23.30 0.39 8.35
C LEU A 15 -23.56 1.35 7.19
N CYS A 16 -24.80 1.51 6.74
CA CYS A 16 -25.16 2.54 5.75
C CYS A 16 -24.83 3.94 6.24
N ARG A 17 -25.16 4.28 7.50
CA ARG A 17 -24.79 5.58 8.08
C ARG A 17 -23.28 5.79 8.16
N PHE A 18 -22.50 4.73 8.39
CA PHE A 18 -21.05 4.82 8.33
C PHE A 18 -20.54 5.14 6.93
N VAL A 19 -21.11 4.55 5.88
CA VAL A 19 -20.80 4.90 4.49
C VAL A 19 -21.08 6.39 4.22
N ASP A 20 -22.24 6.89 4.65
CA ASP A 20 -22.60 8.30 4.51
C ASP A 20 -21.64 9.22 5.27
N LEU A 21 -21.24 8.82 6.48
CA LEU A 21 -20.30 9.60 7.29
C LEU A 21 -18.90 9.61 6.66
N LEU A 22 -18.41 8.48 6.15
CA LEU A 22 -17.11 8.38 5.50
C LEU A 22 -17.00 9.25 4.25
N THR A 23 -18.10 9.35 3.48
CA THR A 23 -18.11 10.13 2.23
C THR A 23 -18.27 11.63 2.48
N SER A 24 -18.94 12.03 3.55
CA SER A 24 -19.19 13.44 3.89
C SER A 24 -18.14 14.05 4.82
N THR A 25 -17.42 13.24 5.60
CA THR A 25 -16.47 13.74 6.60
C THR A 25 -15.15 14.21 6.01
N THR A 26 -14.61 15.28 6.58
CA THR A 26 -13.26 15.77 6.31
C THR A 26 -12.25 15.34 7.37
N SER A 27 -12.70 14.81 8.51
CA SER A 27 -11.83 14.40 9.61
C SER A 27 -11.43 12.93 9.48
N VAL A 28 -10.12 12.70 9.56
CA VAL A 28 -9.52 11.36 9.46
C VAL A 28 -9.80 10.55 10.72
N GLU A 29 -10.03 11.20 11.85
CA GLU A 29 -10.31 10.59 13.15
C GLU A 29 -11.58 9.76 13.10
N TYR A 30 -12.64 10.24 12.42
CA TYR A 30 -13.85 9.46 12.20
C TYR A 30 -13.60 8.24 11.31
N VAL A 31 -12.80 8.40 10.24
CA VAL A 31 -12.42 7.27 9.37
C VAL A 31 -11.70 6.20 10.19
N LYS A 32 -10.74 6.60 11.03
CA LYS A 32 -10.00 5.69 11.91
C LYS A 32 -10.93 4.94 12.85
N LEU A 33 -11.82 5.66 13.53
CA LEU A 33 -12.73 5.08 14.52
C LEU A 33 -13.66 4.06 13.86
N ILE A 34 -14.32 4.44 12.77
CA ILE A 34 -15.27 3.58 12.06
C ILE A 34 -14.56 2.33 11.54
N VAL A 35 -13.45 2.49 10.83
CA VAL A 35 -12.77 1.36 10.17
C VAL A 35 -12.11 0.43 11.17
N SER A 36 -11.60 0.94 12.30
CA SER A 36 -10.93 0.07 13.29
C SER A 36 -11.87 -0.70 14.22
N CYS A 37 -13.15 -0.33 14.30
CA CYS A 37 -14.11 -0.98 15.21
C CYS A 37 -14.97 -2.06 14.54
N LEU A 38 -14.83 -2.28 13.23
CA LEU A 38 -15.59 -3.28 12.49
C LEU A 38 -14.86 -4.63 12.48
N ASP A 39 -15.65 -5.70 12.48
CA ASP A 39 -15.17 -7.06 12.26
C ASP A 39 -15.24 -7.41 10.77
N TYR A 40 -14.10 -7.75 10.19
CA TYR A 40 -13.96 -8.11 8.77
C TYR A 40 -13.95 -9.62 8.52
N SER A 41 -14.00 -10.43 9.59
CA SER A 41 -14.06 -11.88 9.51
C SER A 41 -15.42 -12.37 9.02
N ALA A 42 -16.48 -11.63 9.34
CA ALA A 42 -17.84 -11.95 8.93
C ALA A 42 -18.02 -11.85 7.41
N ASP A 43 -18.82 -12.76 6.85
CA ASP A 43 -19.14 -12.78 5.42
C ASP A 43 -20.36 -11.92 5.07
N ASP A 44 -20.72 -10.98 5.95
CA ASP A 44 -21.88 -10.10 5.80
C ASP A 44 -21.70 -9.06 4.68
N GLY A 45 -20.49 -8.91 4.14
CA GLY A 45 -20.14 -8.10 2.97
C GLY A 45 -20.19 -6.58 3.22
N LEU A 46 -21.15 -6.09 4.01
CA LEU A 46 -21.37 -4.68 4.29
C LEU A 46 -20.21 -4.06 5.08
N THR A 47 -19.61 -4.79 6.02
CA THR A 47 -18.40 -4.34 6.74
C THR A 47 -17.24 -4.08 5.77
N ARG A 48 -17.04 -4.99 4.81
CA ARG A 48 -16.05 -4.86 3.73
C ARG A 48 -16.40 -3.71 2.77
N VAL A 49 -17.69 -3.43 2.53
CA VAL A 49 -18.13 -2.25 1.77
C VAL A 49 -17.74 -0.96 2.50
N VAL A 50 -17.93 -0.87 3.82
CA VAL A 50 -17.50 0.31 4.60
C VAL A 50 -15.99 0.52 4.48
N LEU A 51 -15.19 -0.55 4.56
CA LEU A 51 -13.74 -0.48 4.34
C LEU A 51 -13.39 -0.03 2.92
N GLN A 52 -14.08 -0.57 1.90
CA GLN A 52 -13.89 -0.17 0.51
C GLN A 52 -14.22 1.32 0.32
N THR A 53 -15.32 1.81 0.89
CA THR A 53 -15.66 3.25 0.89
C THR A 53 -14.56 4.06 1.56
N ALA A 54 -14.01 3.59 2.68
CA ALA A 54 -12.92 4.28 3.37
C ALA A 54 -11.65 4.35 2.51
N LEU A 55 -11.41 3.35 1.66
CA LEU A 55 -10.27 3.24 0.75
C LEU A 55 -10.43 4.03 -0.55
N THR A 56 -11.65 4.37 -0.98
CA THR A 56 -11.88 5.04 -2.28
C THR A 56 -12.47 6.45 -2.17
N SER A 57 -13.32 6.68 -1.18
CA SER A 57 -14.24 7.83 -1.18
C SER A 57 -13.99 8.82 -0.04
N THR A 58 -12.99 8.59 0.80
CA THR A 58 -12.56 9.55 1.84
C THR A 58 -11.49 10.51 1.30
N ASN A 59 -11.11 11.51 2.10
CA ASN A 59 -9.98 12.39 1.79
C ASN A 59 -8.64 11.60 1.69
N GLU A 60 -7.60 12.21 1.13
CA GLU A 60 -6.29 11.56 0.92
C GLU A 60 -5.72 10.94 2.21
N ALA A 61 -5.86 11.63 3.34
CA ALA A 61 -5.31 11.17 4.60
C ALA A 61 -6.07 9.97 5.19
N GLY A 62 -7.39 9.93 4.99
CA GLY A 62 -8.28 8.82 5.31
C GLY A 62 -7.91 7.59 4.49
N ARG A 63 -7.90 7.70 3.15
CA ARG A 63 -7.52 6.58 2.26
C ARG A 63 -6.14 6.05 2.59
N LYS A 64 -5.13 6.92 2.74
CA LYS A 64 -3.78 6.52 3.14
C LYS A 64 -3.75 5.75 4.46
N TRP A 65 -4.52 6.18 5.45
CA TRP A 65 -4.60 5.47 6.73
C TRP A 65 -5.31 4.13 6.57
N SER A 66 -6.43 4.07 5.85
CA SER A 66 -7.17 2.84 5.55
C SER A 66 -6.32 1.83 4.80
N THR A 67 -5.50 2.27 3.82
CA THR A 67 -4.53 1.42 3.13
C THR A 67 -3.51 0.83 4.10
N ARG A 68 -3.02 1.63 5.07
CA ARG A 68 -2.11 1.11 6.12
C ARG A 68 -2.82 0.12 7.03
N PHE A 69 -4.07 0.37 7.35
CA PHE A 69 -4.88 -0.50 8.20
C PHE A 69 -5.20 -1.84 7.52
N LEU A 70 -5.39 -1.88 6.20
CA LEU A 70 -5.42 -3.15 5.44
C LEU A 70 -4.18 -4.01 5.70
N GLY A 71 -3.00 -3.38 5.82
CA GLY A 71 -1.77 -4.09 6.17
C GLY A 71 -1.77 -4.67 7.59
N VAL A 72 -2.55 -4.12 8.52
CA VAL A 72 -2.77 -4.70 9.85
C VAL A 72 -3.73 -5.88 9.76
N ILE A 73 -4.82 -5.74 9.00
CA ILE A 73 -5.79 -6.81 8.77
C ILE A 73 -5.12 -8.02 8.10
N ALA A 74 -4.22 -7.79 7.15
CA ALA A 74 -3.42 -8.85 6.52
C ALA A 74 -2.63 -9.69 7.55
N GLY A 75 -2.17 -9.09 8.65
CA GLY A 75 -1.48 -9.84 9.70
C GLY A 75 -2.38 -10.72 10.57
N HIS A 76 -3.70 -10.64 10.41
CA HIS A 76 -4.68 -11.43 11.19
C HIS A 76 -5.18 -12.67 10.44
N GLU A 77 -4.69 -12.93 9.22
CA GLU A 77 -4.97 -14.16 8.46
C GLU A 77 -6.47 -14.49 8.33
N LEU A 78 -7.30 -13.46 8.09
CA LEU A 78 -8.73 -13.63 7.94
C LEU A 78 -9.07 -14.58 6.77
N GLN A 79 -10.16 -15.33 6.93
CA GLN A 79 -10.63 -16.24 5.89
C GLN A 79 -10.90 -15.50 4.58
N GLY A 80 -10.38 -16.05 3.47
CA GLY A 80 -10.54 -15.46 2.14
C GLY A 80 -9.79 -14.15 1.91
N PHE A 81 -8.92 -13.72 2.84
CA PHE A 81 -8.20 -12.43 2.71
C PHE A 81 -7.40 -12.32 1.40
N ALA A 82 -6.84 -13.42 0.90
CA ALA A 82 -6.15 -13.45 -0.38
C ALA A 82 -7.03 -13.01 -1.57
N GLU A 83 -8.34 -13.29 -1.51
CA GLU A 83 -9.27 -12.93 -2.59
C GLU A 83 -9.77 -11.49 -2.43
N TRP A 84 -10.29 -11.13 -1.26
CA TRP A 84 -10.88 -9.79 -1.07
C TRP A 84 -9.85 -8.75 -0.63
N GLY A 85 -9.00 -9.07 0.35
CA GLY A 85 -8.08 -8.13 0.99
C GLY A 85 -6.91 -7.75 0.09
N MET A 86 -6.28 -8.73 -0.55
CA MET A 86 -5.22 -8.46 -1.54
C MET A 86 -5.77 -7.76 -2.78
N SER A 87 -7.00 -8.07 -3.22
CA SER A 87 -7.67 -7.33 -4.31
C SER A 87 -7.91 -5.87 -3.95
N LEU A 88 -8.38 -5.58 -2.73
CA LEU A 88 -8.52 -4.20 -2.26
C LEU A 88 -7.16 -3.49 -2.24
N LEU A 89 -6.10 -4.16 -1.79
CA LEU A 89 -4.76 -3.59 -1.76
C LEU A 89 -4.19 -3.31 -3.17
N LEU A 90 -4.42 -4.21 -4.13
CA LEU A 90 -4.06 -4.01 -5.53
C LEU A 90 -4.86 -2.87 -6.16
N ALA A 91 -6.14 -2.72 -5.83
CA ALA A 91 -6.96 -1.60 -6.32
C ALA A 91 -6.42 -0.23 -5.89
N GLN A 92 -5.74 -0.14 -4.74
CA GLN A 92 -5.09 1.10 -4.28
C GLN A 92 -3.91 1.54 -5.14
N LEU A 93 -3.40 0.69 -6.04
CA LEU A 93 -2.38 1.08 -7.03
C LEU A 93 -2.90 2.09 -8.06
N SER A 94 -4.22 2.18 -8.22
CA SER A 94 -4.90 3.13 -9.12
C SER A 94 -5.34 4.41 -8.41
N ASP A 95 -4.93 4.64 -7.15
CA ASP A 95 -5.29 5.87 -6.42
C ASP A 95 -4.63 7.11 -7.06
N HIS A 96 -5.35 8.23 -7.07
CA HIS A 96 -4.85 9.50 -7.62
C HIS A 96 -3.70 10.10 -6.79
N SER A 97 -3.61 9.77 -5.49
CA SER A 97 -2.50 10.18 -4.65
C SER A 97 -1.35 9.19 -4.72
N ALA A 98 -0.21 9.66 -5.24
CA ALA A 98 1.05 8.91 -5.18
C ALA A 98 1.47 8.54 -3.74
N LYS A 99 1.00 9.26 -2.70
CA LYS A 99 1.27 8.89 -1.30
C LYS A 99 0.56 7.59 -0.93
N VAL A 100 -0.68 7.40 -1.39
CA VAL A 100 -1.48 6.18 -1.16
C VAL A 100 -0.88 5.02 -1.95
N VAL A 101 -0.63 5.22 -3.25
CA VAL A 101 -0.01 4.20 -4.13
C VAL A 101 1.31 3.69 -3.56
N ARG A 102 2.20 4.59 -3.10
CA ARG A 102 3.46 4.17 -2.46
C ARG A 102 3.27 3.32 -1.21
N HIS A 103 2.23 3.57 -0.42
CA HIS A 103 1.94 2.72 0.74
C HIS A 103 1.40 1.36 0.30
N ALA A 104 0.51 1.32 -0.69
CA ALA A 104 -0.02 0.09 -1.25
C ALA A 104 1.11 -0.81 -1.78
N ILE A 105 2.04 -0.25 -2.58
CA ILE A 105 3.21 -0.97 -3.10
C ILE A 105 4.04 -1.59 -1.97
N ARG A 106 4.33 -0.83 -0.91
CA ARG A 106 5.11 -1.34 0.24
C ARG A 106 4.43 -2.49 0.96
N LEU A 107 3.10 -2.42 1.08
CA LEU A 107 2.31 -3.49 1.69
C LEU A 107 2.22 -4.71 0.79
N LEU A 108 2.04 -4.53 -0.51
CA LEU A 108 2.06 -5.64 -1.48
C LEU A 108 3.40 -6.36 -1.45
N HIS A 109 4.51 -5.63 -1.45
CA HIS A 109 5.84 -6.22 -1.31
C HIS A 109 6.00 -7.05 -0.04
N ARG A 110 5.38 -6.62 1.05
CA ARG A 110 5.44 -7.31 2.33
C ARG A 110 4.56 -8.56 2.34
N TRP A 111 3.34 -8.47 1.80
CA TRP A 111 2.29 -9.47 2.02
C TRP A 111 2.13 -10.48 0.89
N ILE A 112 2.53 -10.19 -0.35
CA ILE A 112 2.47 -11.16 -1.46
C ILE A 112 3.16 -12.50 -1.11
N PRO A 113 4.35 -12.54 -0.49
CA PRO A 113 4.98 -13.82 -0.11
C PRO A 113 4.16 -14.66 0.87
N PHE A 114 3.30 -14.04 1.69
CA PHE A 114 2.42 -14.73 2.63
C PHE A 114 1.08 -15.14 2.00
N TYR A 115 0.75 -14.58 0.84
CA TYR A 115 -0.47 -14.88 0.09
C TYR A 115 -0.12 -15.25 -1.36
N PRO A 116 0.50 -16.42 -1.61
CA PRO A 116 0.96 -16.81 -2.95
C PRO A 116 -0.18 -16.88 -3.96
N GLU A 117 -1.40 -17.23 -3.53
CA GLU A 117 -2.61 -17.24 -4.37
C GLU A 117 -2.90 -15.88 -5.03
N SER A 118 -2.49 -14.78 -4.38
CA SER A 118 -2.68 -13.42 -4.89
C SER A 118 -1.77 -13.06 -6.07
N ILE A 119 -0.75 -13.88 -6.38
CA ILE A 119 0.11 -13.68 -7.55
C ILE A 119 -0.71 -13.71 -8.85
N SER A 120 -1.76 -14.52 -8.90
CA SER A 120 -2.70 -14.57 -10.02
C SER A 120 -3.37 -13.21 -10.29
N LEU A 121 -3.72 -12.47 -9.23
CA LEU A 121 -4.34 -11.14 -9.29
C LEU A 121 -3.36 -10.09 -9.83
N LEU A 122 -2.07 -10.25 -9.54
CA LEU A 122 -1.01 -9.34 -9.96
C LEU A 122 -0.83 -9.35 -11.49
N LYS A 123 -1.13 -10.47 -12.17
CA LYS A 123 -1.07 -10.58 -13.64
C LYS A 123 -2.00 -9.59 -14.35
N ASN A 124 -3.10 -9.19 -13.70
CA ASN A 124 -4.10 -8.28 -14.26
C ASN A 124 -3.74 -6.80 -14.09
N VAL A 125 -2.63 -6.49 -13.39
CA VAL A 125 -2.22 -5.12 -13.08
C VAL A 125 -1.17 -4.63 -14.08
N ARG A 126 -1.35 -3.40 -14.60
CA ARG A 126 -0.36 -2.73 -15.46
C ARG A 126 0.83 -2.21 -14.65
N LEU A 127 1.69 -3.12 -14.19
CA LEU A 127 2.83 -2.78 -13.33
C LEU A 127 3.85 -1.85 -14.01
N ASP A 128 3.96 -1.88 -15.33
CA ASP A 128 4.88 -0.99 -16.07
C ASP A 128 4.58 0.50 -15.86
N ALA A 129 3.33 0.86 -15.57
CA ALA A 129 2.93 2.24 -15.29
C ALA A 129 3.44 2.75 -13.93
N LEU A 130 3.90 1.87 -13.04
CA LEU A 130 4.39 2.22 -11.70
C LEU A 130 5.91 2.48 -11.67
N GLY A 131 6.59 2.44 -12.82
CA GLY A 131 8.04 2.66 -12.92
C GLY A 131 8.86 1.62 -12.15
N ASP A 132 9.95 2.05 -11.52
CA ASP A 132 10.87 1.19 -10.77
C ASP A 132 10.17 0.35 -9.69
N ALA A 133 9.15 0.91 -9.05
CA ALA A 133 8.38 0.23 -8.03
C ALA A 133 7.52 -0.91 -8.62
N GLY A 134 7.04 -0.74 -9.85
CA GLY A 134 6.37 -1.78 -10.62
C GLY A 134 7.31 -2.89 -11.05
N ILE A 135 8.53 -2.53 -11.49
CA ILE A 135 9.59 -3.50 -11.79
C ILE A 135 9.91 -4.34 -10.54
N MET A 136 9.99 -3.69 -9.38
CA MET A 136 10.21 -4.41 -8.13
C MET A 136 9.03 -5.35 -7.83
N LEU A 137 7.77 -4.93 -7.99
CA LEU A 137 6.61 -5.81 -7.79
C LEU A 137 6.60 -7.01 -8.76
N LYS A 138 7.07 -6.85 -10.01
CA LYS A 138 7.20 -7.94 -10.98
C LYS A 138 8.14 -9.06 -10.51
N THR A 139 9.06 -8.80 -9.58
CA THR A 139 9.93 -9.86 -9.02
C THR A 139 9.12 -11.00 -8.39
N HIS A 140 7.95 -10.72 -7.84
CA HIS A 140 7.05 -11.75 -7.30
C HIS A 140 6.40 -12.59 -8.40
N LEU A 141 6.16 -12.04 -9.59
CA LEU A 141 5.69 -12.83 -10.74
C LEU A 141 6.79 -13.80 -11.22
N PHE A 142 8.04 -13.34 -11.26
CA PHE A 142 9.18 -14.17 -11.66
C PHE A 142 9.56 -15.24 -10.63
N ALA A 143 9.06 -15.14 -9.39
CA ALA A 143 9.20 -16.20 -8.39
C ALA A 143 8.24 -17.38 -8.64
N ASN A 144 7.24 -17.24 -9.51
CA ASN A 144 6.30 -18.29 -9.86
C ASN A 144 6.74 -18.97 -11.17
N GLU A 145 7.01 -20.28 -11.11
CA GLU A 145 7.53 -21.06 -12.23
C GLU A 145 6.56 -21.06 -13.42
N ASP A 146 5.26 -21.27 -13.18
CA ASP A 146 4.22 -21.28 -14.23
C ASP A 146 4.20 -19.97 -15.03
N TYR A 147 4.39 -18.84 -14.35
CA TYR A 147 4.44 -17.53 -15.00
C TYR A 147 5.69 -17.38 -15.86
N VAL A 148 6.84 -17.82 -15.37
CA VAL A 148 8.13 -17.76 -16.09
C VAL A 148 8.07 -18.61 -17.36
N GLU A 149 7.54 -19.83 -17.28
CA GLU A 149 7.37 -20.72 -18.44
C GLU A 149 6.42 -20.12 -19.48
N SER A 150 5.34 -19.48 -19.02
CA SER A 150 4.32 -18.91 -19.90
C SER A 150 4.76 -17.59 -20.55
N ASN A 151 5.74 -16.87 -19.98
CA ASN A 151 6.11 -15.50 -20.40
C ASN A 151 7.62 -15.34 -20.64
N PRO A 152 8.23 -16.12 -21.56
CA PRO A 152 9.68 -16.10 -21.78
C PRO A 152 10.20 -14.74 -22.26
N ASN A 153 9.39 -13.97 -23.00
CA ASN A 153 9.76 -12.64 -23.47
C ASN A 153 9.89 -11.65 -22.30
N ASP A 154 8.95 -11.67 -21.36
CA ASP A 154 8.97 -10.79 -20.18
C ASP A 154 10.17 -11.10 -19.29
N VAL A 155 10.46 -12.40 -19.12
CA VAL A 155 11.64 -12.89 -18.38
C VAL A 155 12.93 -12.43 -19.06
N GLN A 156 13.03 -12.54 -20.39
CA GLN A 156 14.20 -12.09 -21.14
C GLN A 156 14.39 -10.57 -21.05
N MET A 157 13.32 -9.79 -21.10
CA MET A 157 13.36 -8.33 -20.92
C MET A 157 13.81 -7.97 -19.51
N ALA A 158 13.23 -8.59 -18.48
CA ALA A 158 13.62 -8.38 -17.09
C ALA A 158 15.09 -8.75 -16.88
N PHE A 159 15.53 -9.91 -17.37
CA PHE A 159 16.92 -10.34 -17.28
C PHE A 159 17.89 -9.36 -17.97
N ASN A 160 17.55 -8.86 -19.16
CA ASN A 160 18.36 -7.84 -19.84
C ASN A 160 18.42 -6.52 -19.08
N LEU A 161 17.30 -6.10 -18.48
CA LEU A 161 17.22 -4.92 -17.62
C LEU A 161 18.15 -5.07 -16.41
N TRP A 162 18.00 -6.17 -15.65
CA TRP A 162 18.83 -6.45 -14.48
C TRP A 162 20.30 -6.62 -14.84
N ARG A 163 20.61 -7.26 -15.97
CA ARG A 163 21.97 -7.35 -16.48
C ARG A 163 22.56 -5.95 -16.72
N LYS A 164 21.82 -5.07 -17.40
CA LYS A 164 22.28 -3.70 -17.68
C LYS A 164 22.48 -2.90 -16.38
N VAL A 165 21.53 -2.97 -15.44
CA VAL A 165 21.59 -2.24 -14.17
C VAL A 165 22.69 -2.78 -13.26
N CYS A 166 22.79 -4.09 -13.05
CA CYS A 166 23.74 -4.69 -12.11
C CYS A 166 25.18 -4.74 -12.64
N PHE A 167 25.39 -4.95 -13.95
CA PHE A 167 26.75 -5.04 -14.51
C PHE A 167 27.35 -3.67 -14.87
N ASN A 168 26.56 -2.71 -15.37
CA ASN A 168 27.10 -1.35 -15.61
C ASN A 168 27.32 -0.57 -14.31
N SER A 169 26.65 -0.95 -13.22
CA SER A 169 26.83 -0.30 -11.92
C SER A 169 27.97 -0.90 -11.09
N ARG A 170 28.78 -1.84 -11.63
CA ARG A 170 29.96 -2.36 -10.92
C ARG A 170 30.98 -1.28 -10.56
N ASP A 171 30.93 -0.11 -11.20
CA ASP A 171 31.71 1.08 -10.79
C ASP A 171 31.06 1.90 -9.66
N ILE A 172 29.80 1.65 -9.30
CA ILE A 172 29.02 2.44 -8.32
C ILE A 172 28.69 1.63 -7.05
N PHE A 173 28.59 0.31 -7.13
CA PHE A 173 28.22 -0.56 -6.00
C PHE A 173 29.31 -0.73 -4.92
N LEU A 174 30.51 -0.17 -5.11
CA LEU A 174 31.54 -0.14 -4.05
C LEU A 174 31.35 0.98 -3.03
N GLN A 175 30.32 1.83 -3.12
CA GLN A 175 30.20 2.99 -2.22
C GLN A 175 28.90 3.21 -1.45
N LEU A 176 27.79 2.47 -1.62
CA LEU A 176 26.58 2.79 -0.85
C LEU A 176 25.76 1.56 -0.38
N PRO A 177 25.43 1.46 0.93
CA PRO A 177 24.52 0.44 1.45
C PRO A 177 23.07 0.83 1.13
N ILE A 178 22.44 0.12 0.20
CA ILE A 178 21.06 0.37 -0.24
C ILE A 178 20.00 0.06 0.85
N TRP A 179 20.40 -0.37 2.05
CA TRP A 179 19.48 -0.70 3.14
C TRP A 179 19.32 0.37 4.23
N THR A 180 20.01 1.52 4.16
CA THR A 180 19.89 2.57 5.21
C THR A 180 18.89 3.69 4.91
N SER A 181 18.26 3.71 3.72
CA SER A 181 17.39 4.84 3.31
C SER A 181 15.89 4.52 3.42
N PHE A 182 15.45 4.10 4.61
CA PHE A 182 14.06 4.31 5.04
C PHE A 182 14.09 5.18 6.29
N PRO A 183 13.59 6.44 6.27
CA PRO A 183 13.65 7.29 7.44
C PRO A 183 12.59 6.84 8.45
N HIS A 184 13.03 6.52 9.66
CA HIS A 184 12.20 6.64 10.86
C HIS A 184 12.03 8.13 11.22
N PRO A 185 10.93 8.51 11.88
CA PRO A 185 10.50 9.91 11.96
C PRO A 185 11.02 10.57 13.23
N THR A 186 11.83 11.64 13.12
CA THR A 186 11.94 12.66 14.18
C THR A 186 12.65 13.93 13.68
N LEU A 187 11.89 15.04 13.75
CA LEU A 187 12.25 16.39 14.22
C LEU A 187 13.34 17.24 13.52
N SER A 188 12.99 18.54 13.40
CA SER A 188 13.75 19.74 12.95
C SER A 188 13.99 19.85 11.43
N ILE A 189 13.39 20.76 10.65
CA ILE A 189 13.16 22.22 10.75
C ILE A 189 14.50 23.02 10.70
N PHE A 190 14.76 23.58 9.50
CA PHE A 190 15.79 24.56 9.05
C PHE A 190 17.28 24.13 8.90
N PRO A 191 18.00 24.65 7.88
CA PRO A 191 19.44 24.43 7.68
C PRO A 191 20.27 25.44 8.51
N PRO A 192 21.49 25.09 8.95
CA PRO A 192 22.39 26.06 9.55
C PRO A 192 23.15 26.86 8.46
N PRO A 193 23.46 28.15 8.70
CA PRO A 193 24.24 28.96 7.78
C PRO A 193 25.74 28.59 7.87
N SER A 194 26.43 28.77 6.74
CA SER A 194 27.87 28.55 6.60
C SER A 194 28.70 29.51 7.46
N SER A 195 29.68 28.91 8.15
CA SER A 195 30.98 29.47 8.56
C SER A 195 30.99 30.81 9.32
N PHE A 196 31.19 30.75 10.63
CA PHE A 196 31.99 31.75 11.33
C PHE A 196 32.91 31.09 12.37
N SER A 197 34.19 31.37 12.20
CA SER A 197 35.31 31.03 13.08
C SER A 197 35.15 31.71 14.45
N GLY A 198 35.41 30.99 15.54
CA GLY A 198 35.51 31.61 16.87
C GLY A 198 35.54 30.61 18.02
N ARG A 199 36.71 30.49 18.67
CA ARG A 199 36.93 29.81 19.96
C ARG A 199 35.95 30.35 21.03
N PHE A 200 35.46 29.50 21.93
CA PHE A 200 35.65 29.62 23.40
C PHE A 200 34.88 28.56 24.22
N LEU A 201 35.64 27.88 25.09
CA LEU A 201 35.36 27.32 26.43
C LEU A 201 34.06 26.58 26.82
N ARG A 202 34.29 25.35 27.32
CA ARG A 202 33.85 24.72 28.58
C ARG A 202 32.52 25.17 29.24
N GLY A 203 31.73 24.15 29.62
CA GLY A 203 31.25 23.99 31.00
C GLY A 203 29.73 23.95 31.18
N PHE A 204 29.30 22.87 31.84
CA PHE A 204 27.96 22.49 32.32
C PHE A 204 27.02 21.81 31.32
#